data_AF-A0A1D7QVE9-F1
#
_entry.id   AF-A0A1D7QVE9-F1
#
_cell.length_a   1.000
_cell.length_b   1.000
_cell.length_c   1.000
_cell.angle_alpha   90.00
_cell.angle_beta   90.00
_cell.angle_gamma   90.00
#
_symmetry.space_group_name_H-M   'P 1'
#
loop_
_entity.id
_entity.type
_entity.pdbx_description
1 polymer ?
#
loop_
_entity_poly.entity_id
_entity_poly.type
_entity_poly.pdbx_seq_one_letter_code
_entity_poly.pdbx_strand_id
1 'polypeptide(L)'
;MKPDNYFKLKDELIPLLPEPEQSVYKTFRLVEKEFSTFHGSLIVYGRNAVQETADRLNMSEGEVKQFTLSASKKLQQMLRKNHLDS
;
A
#
# COMPACT_ATOMS: atom_id res chain seq x y z
N MET A 1 2.85 -22.12 -3.54
CA MET A 1 3.35 -20.74 -3.68
C MET A 1 3.89 -20.30 -2.33
N LYS A 2 5.17 -19.93 -2.22
CA LYS A 2 5.69 -19.34 -0.97
C LYS A 2 4.92 -18.03 -0.73
N PRO A 3 4.38 -17.77 0.46
CA PRO A 3 3.78 -16.48 0.75
C PRO A 3 4.82 -15.39 0.49
N ASP A 4 4.46 -14.38 -0.30
CA ASP A 4 5.30 -13.22 -0.58
C ASP A 4 5.67 -12.54 0.73
N ASN A 5 6.83 -12.90 1.29
CA ASN A 5 7.35 -12.33 2.53
C ASN A 5 7.50 -10.81 2.43
N TYR A 6 7.64 -10.27 1.21
CA TYR A 6 7.70 -8.83 0.96
C TYR A 6 6.40 -8.10 1.32
N PHE A 7 5.23 -8.72 1.10
CA PHE A 7 3.95 -8.09 1.41
C PHE A 7 3.60 -8.18 2.90
N LYS A 8 3.88 -9.33 3.54
CA LYS A 8 3.61 -9.52 4.98
C LYS A 8 4.33 -8.49 5.84
N LEU A 9 5.62 -8.27 5.58
CA LEU A 9 6.47 -7.39 6.38
C LEU A 9 6.04 -5.91 6.27
N LYS A 10 5.52 -5.48 5.12
CA LYS A 10 4.96 -4.13 4.96
C LYS A 10 3.62 -4.00 5.65
N ASP A 11 2.76 -5.01 5.51
CA ASP A 11 1.40 -4.98 6.09
C ASP A 11 1.43 -4.89 7.63
N GLU A 12 2.41 -5.53 8.28
CA GLU A 12 2.63 -5.45 9.74
C GLU A 12 3.04 -4.06 10.23
N LEU A 13 3.66 -3.25 9.36
CA LEU A 13 4.15 -1.92 9.70
C LEU A 13 3.15 -0.81 9.34
N ILE A 14 2.10 -1.10 8.55
CA ILE A 14 1.03 -0.13 8.22
C ILE A 14 0.43 0.50 9.49
N PRO A 15 0.13 -0.25 10.57
CA PRO A 15 -0.40 0.33 11.80
C PRO A 15 0.48 1.41 12.47
N LEU A 16 1.77 1.47 12.11
CA LEU A 16 2.73 2.43 12.68
C LEU A 16 2.85 3.72 11.86
N LEU A 17 2.17 3.81 10.72
CA LEU A 17 2.13 5.04 9.92
C LEU A 17 1.25 6.09 10.61
N PRO A 18 1.55 7.39 10.45
CA PRO A 18 0.67 8.46 10.90
C PRO A 18 -0.54 8.63 9.98
N GLU A 19 -1.63 9.18 10.48
CA GLU A 19 -2.74 9.64 9.63
C GLU A 19 -2.35 10.93 8.87
N PRO A 20 -2.85 11.15 7.65
CA PRO A 20 -3.79 10.31 6.88
C PRO A 20 -3.12 9.15 6.09
N GLU A 21 -1.80 9.03 6.14
CA GLU A 21 -1.04 8.06 5.32
C GLU A 21 -1.41 6.61 5.64
N GLN A 22 -1.66 6.31 6.91
CA GLN A 22 -2.09 5.00 7.36
C GLN A 22 -3.39 4.56 6.67
N SER A 23 -4.44 5.38 6.76
CA SER A 23 -5.75 5.07 6.18
C SER A 23 -5.68 4.93 4.65
N VAL A 24 -5.00 5.87 3.98
CA VAL A 24 -4.85 5.86 2.52
C VAL A 24 -4.05 4.65 2.05
N TYR A 25 -2.91 4.36 2.69
CA TYR A 25 -2.05 3.24 2.31
C TYR A 25 -2.70 1.89 2.59
N LYS A 26 -3.44 1.76 3.69
CA LYS A 26 -4.22 0.55 4.01
C LYS A 26 -5.24 0.24 2.90
N THR A 27 -5.97 1.25 2.45
CA THR A 27 -6.95 1.11 1.37
C THR A 27 -6.27 0.75 0.05
N PHE A 28 -5.18 1.44 -0.30
CA PHE A 28 -4.37 1.14 -1.47
C PHE A 28 -3.88 -0.32 -1.49
N ARG A 29 -3.36 -0.80 -0.36
CA ARG A 29 -2.88 -2.19 -0.22
C ARG A 29 -4.00 -3.22 -0.33
N LEU A 30 -5.19 -2.90 0.17
CA LEU A 30 -6.37 -3.76 0.01
C LEU A 30 -6.77 -3.87 -1.46
N VAL A 31 -6.78 -2.77 -2.20
CA VAL A 31 -7.04 -2.77 -3.64
C VAL A 31 -5.98 -3.57 -4.41
N GLU A 32 -4.69 -3.38 -4.12
CA GLU A 32 -3.61 -4.16 -4.78
C GLU A 32 -3.79 -5.67 -4.54
N LYS A 33 -4.20 -6.07 -3.34
CA LYS A 33 -4.49 -7.47 -3.01
C LYS A 33 -5.70 -7.99 -3.77
N GLU A 34 -6.77 -7.22 -3.86
CA GLU A 34 -7.96 -7.59 -4.64
C GLU A 34 -7.61 -7.78 -6.12
N PHE A 35 -6.89 -6.82 -6.70
CA PHE A 35 -6.47 -6.83 -8.09
C PHE A 35 -5.59 -8.05 -8.41
N SER A 36 -4.56 -8.28 -7.60
CA SER A 36 -3.66 -9.43 -7.78
C SER A 36 -4.33 -10.78 -7.51
N THR A 37 -5.16 -10.89 -6.47
CA THR A 37 -5.75 -12.18 -6.04
C THR A 37 -6.93 -12.58 -6.91
N PHE A 38 -7.83 -11.65 -7.23
CA PHE A 38 -9.06 -11.96 -7.97
C PHE A 38 -8.89 -11.86 -9.49
N HIS A 39 -8.03 -10.96 -9.97
CA HIS A 39 -7.87 -10.71 -11.41
C HIS A 39 -6.51 -11.15 -11.96
N GLY A 40 -5.54 -11.48 -11.10
CA GLY A 40 -4.19 -11.83 -11.52
C GLY A 40 -3.43 -10.67 -12.19
N SER A 41 -3.88 -9.42 -12.01
CA SER A 41 -3.38 -8.23 -12.68
C SER A 41 -3.40 -7.03 -11.75
N LEU A 42 -2.43 -6.11 -11.88
CA LEU A 42 -2.41 -4.83 -11.17
C LEU A 42 -3.21 -3.72 -11.89
N ILE A 43 -3.76 -4.03 -13.06
CA ILE A 43 -4.67 -3.17 -13.82
C ILE A 43 -5.93 -3.96 -14.11
N VAL A 44 -7.08 -3.46 -13.66
CA VAL A 44 -8.39 -4.09 -13.80
C VAL A 44 -9.33 -3.07 -14.42
N TYR A 45 -9.98 -3.43 -15.54
CA TYR A 45 -10.85 -2.54 -16.32
C TYR A 45 -10.21 -1.18 -16.68
N GLY A 46 -8.91 -1.17 -16.98
CA GLY A 46 -8.17 0.05 -17.31
C GLY A 46 -7.84 0.95 -16.12
N ARG A 47 -8.16 0.52 -14.89
CA ARG A 47 -7.87 1.23 -13.64
C ARG A 47 -6.74 0.54 -12.89
N ASN A 48 -5.87 1.33 -12.26
CA ASN A 48 -4.86 0.85 -11.33
C ASN A 48 -5.29 1.08 -9.87
N ALA A 49 -4.50 0.57 -8.93
CA ALA A 49 -4.81 0.67 -7.50
C ALA A 49 -4.88 2.12 -6.98
N VAL A 50 -4.15 3.07 -7.58
CA VAL A 50 -4.23 4.48 -7.21
C VAL A 50 -5.59 5.05 -7.58
N GLN A 51 -6.04 4.81 -8.81
CA GLN A 51 -7.31 5.31 -9.32
C GLN A 51 -8.50 4.74 -8.54
N GLU A 52 -8.48 3.44 -8.30
CA GLU A 52 -9.52 2.77 -7.51
C GLU A 52 -9.50 3.25 -6.04
N THR A 53 -8.33 3.52 -5.46
CA THR A 53 -8.23 4.08 -4.10
C THR A 53 -8.75 5.52 -4.04
N ALA A 54 -8.45 6.33 -5.06
CA ALA A 54 -8.95 7.71 -5.17
C ALA A 54 -10.48 7.72 -5.16
N ASP A 55 -11.11 6.84 -5.95
CA ASP A 55 -12.55 6.69 -6.00
C ASP A 55 -13.14 6.21 -4.66
N ARG A 56 -12.54 5.20 -4.02
CA ARG A 56 -13.03 4.65 -2.73
C ARG A 56 -12.95 5.65 -1.58
N LEU A 57 -11.97 6.54 -1.60
CA LEU A 57 -11.75 7.53 -0.53
C LEU A 57 -12.31 8.91 -0.88
N ASN A 58 -12.89 9.10 -2.06
CA ASN A 58 -13.32 10.39 -2.60
C ASN A 58 -12.19 11.45 -2.51
N MET A 59 -10.99 11.06 -2.95
CA MET A 59 -9.77 11.88 -2.97
C MET A 59 -9.24 12.02 -4.39
N SER A 60 -8.34 12.98 -4.65
CA SER A 60 -7.68 13.05 -5.96
C SER A 60 -6.61 11.95 -6.11
N GLU A 61 -6.38 11.50 -7.35
CA GLU A 61 -5.25 10.60 -7.64
C GLU A 61 -3.90 11.18 -7.18
N GLY A 62 -3.75 12.51 -7.26
CA GLY A 62 -2.54 13.22 -6.84
C GLY A 62 -2.27 13.04 -5.34
N GLU A 63 -3.29 13.23 -4.50
CA GLU A 63 -3.20 13.03 -3.06
C GLU A 63 -2.90 11.57 -2.71
N VAL A 64 -3.58 10.62 -3.36
CA VAL A 64 -3.31 9.19 -3.16
C VAL A 64 -1.86 8.86 -3.52
N LYS A 65 -1.33 9.35 -4.65
CA LYS A 65 0.08 9.17 -5.04
C LYS A 65 1.03 9.75 -3.98
N GLN A 66 0.73 10.94 -3.47
CA GLN A 66 1.57 11.58 -2.45
C GLN A 66 1.60 10.78 -1.14
N PHE A 67 0.44 10.42 -0.60
CA PHE A 67 0.36 9.67 0.65
C PHE A 67 0.95 8.27 0.51
N THR A 68 0.68 7.58 -0.60
CA THR A 68 1.23 6.22 -0.83
C THR A 68 2.75 6.23 -1.01
N LEU A 69 3.30 7.24 -1.69
CA LEU A 69 4.76 7.41 -1.81
C LEU A 69 5.40 7.73 -0.46
N SER A 70 4.80 8.63 0.33
CA SER A 70 5.28 8.98 1.67
C SER A 70 5.27 7.77 2.61
N ALA A 71 4.13 7.07 2.68
CA ALA A 71 3.97 5.83 3.43
C ALA A 71 5.03 4.79 3.05
N SER A 72 5.21 4.54 1.74
CA SER A 72 6.18 3.56 1.25
C SER A 72 7.62 3.86 1.70
N LYS A 73 8.01 5.14 1.68
CA LYS A 73 9.34 5.58 2.17
C LYS A 73 9.49 5.35 3.67
N LYS A 74 8.48 5.70 4.47
CA LYS A 74 8.49 5.48 5.93
C LYS A 74 8.55 4.01 6.30
N LEU A 75 7.75 3.18 5.65
CA LEU A 75 7.79 1.71 5.83
C LEU A 75 9.17 1.15 5.47
N GLN A 76 9.78 1.58 4.36
CA GLN A 76 11.15 1.17 4.02
C GLN A 76 12.18 1.57 5.08
N GLN A 77 12.05 2.75 5.69
CA GLN A 77 12.94 3.18 6.77
C GLN A 77 12.76 2.32 8.03
N MET A 78 11.52 2.03 8.41
CA MET A 78 11.22 1.14 9.54
C MET A 78 11.79 -0.27 9.31
N LEU A 79 11.62 -0.81 8.09
CA LEU A 79 12.19 -2.10 7.69
C LEU A 79 13.71 -2.16 7.82
N ARG A 80 14.39 -1.10 7.36
CA ARG A 80 15.85 -0.99 7.47
C ARG A 80 16.32 -0.94 8.93
N LYS A 81 15.61 -0.19 9.79
CA LYS A 81 15.91 -0.14 11.23
C LYS A 81 15.75 -1.51 11.88
N ASN A 82 14.62 -2.19 11.66
CA ASN A 82 14.38 -3.52 12.22
C ASN A 82 15.40 -4.57 11.77
N HIS A 83 15.96 -4.46 10.55
CA HIS A 83 17.02 -5.36 10.06
C HIS A 83 18.42 -5.04 10.61
N LEU A 84 18.64 -3.85 11.17
CA LEU A 84 19.92 -3.45 11.79
C LEU A 84 19.96 -3.81 13.28
N ASP A 85 18.80 -3.99 13.91
CA ASP A 85 18.66 -4.31 15.34
C ASP A 85 18.47 -5.83 15.62
N SER A 86 18.51 -6.67 14.57
CA SER A 86 18.43 -8.15 14.66
C SER A 86 19.78 -8.80 14.32
#